data_AF-A0A235B1H0-F1
#
_entry.id   AF-A0A235B1H0-F1
#
_cell.length_a   1.000
_cell.length_b   1.000
_cell.length_c   1.000
_cell.angle_alpha   90.00
_cell.angle_beta   90.00
_cell.angle_gamma   90.00
#
_symmetry.space_group_name_H-M   'P 1'
#
loop_
_entity.id
_entity.type
_entity.pdbx_description
1 polymer ?
#
loop_
_entity_poly.entity_id
_entity_poly.type
_entity_poly.pdbx_seq_one_letter_code
_entity_poly.pdbx_strand_id
1 'polypeptide(L)'
;MRNEYDLKPNRESKTRSAPSEKTNLRRKRFSWQNVAVCCLIFGVAGAGTYFSYAHFSGNSISEKATKTGSSEAGLAENNKPPRLGDPSESREKNPEGDDEWWDPETNPDPAVIAPEPKPDDSSSVKKGSTQNILHNNWRDPDMSRKPDRDSGGGEPSNEQPSSDSPNSPEPDEEEPPDEETHLLPPSVSEGPRDQPFQVSVWYPRWDEDQALQSLQANTETIDEVNLFGYQLQPDGSVGQPAGSDKQRKKAVQTARKQKLRIIPTITNQFSPSMLHELLKKESRRKQTADNILRFLQKNDYHGAEIQFQPIYEKDRDRFSLFIEELSQTLHDHDMWLSVAVYPKVEKPGRFPAQRAQDWSRLGKVADSFKMMAYNYSWGEPGPMTPISWMDDLLTFAENHVPAHKIYVGLSWYGYYWQDQRQYALHFPQIQKLLQQKDIDVQRDPNQEPYVEIQKDGETITGYYQDRISYEAKLNAILDKHPEIAGVSHWYLGTEDPGVWKAIQKEIGTPDQADQE
;
A
#
# COMPACT_ATOMS: atom_id res chain seq x y z
N MET A 1 27.90 52.52 21.98
CA MET A 1 28.48 51.62 23.00
C MET A 1 28.61 50.27 22.28
N ARG A 2 29.83 49.76 22.02
CA ARG A 2 30.72 49.00 22.94
C ARG A 2 30.10 47.63 23.30
N ASN A 3 30.70 46.45 23.06
CA ASN A 3 32.02 45.98 22.55
C ASN A 3 31.79 44.72 21.65
N GLU A 4 32.64 44.19 20.74
CA GLU A 4 34.06 43.71 20.78
C GLU A 4 34.31 42.53 21.77
N TYR A 5 35.07 41.43 21.55
CA TYR A 5 35.93 40.84 20.45
C TYR A 5 35.74 39.29 20.48
N ASP A 6 36.05 38.39 19.52
CA ASP A 6 36.67 38.33 18.16
C ASP A 6 38.10 37.71 18.00
N LEU A 7 38.25 36.80 17.01
CA LEU A 7 39.46 36.09 16.47
C LEU A 7 40.32 35.20 17.44
N LYS A 8 41.17 34.20 17.06
CA LYS A 8 41.41 33.30 15.89
C LYS A 8 42.28 32.04 16.31
N PRO A 9 42.59 31.03 15.45
CA PRO A 9 43.17 29.72 15.84
C PRO A 9 44.71 29.60 15.73
N ASN A 10 45.29 28.42 16.03
CA ASN A 10 46.70 28.08 15.72
C ASN A 10 46.94 26.57 15.38
N ARG A 11 48.18 26.18 15.08
CA ARG A 11 48.61 25.04 14.21
C ARG A 11 49.55 23.99 14.86
N GLU A 12 49.59 22.82 14.19
CA GLU A 12 50.75 21.94 13.87
C GLU A 12 51.61 21.20 14.94
N SER A 13 51.56 19.85 14.81
CA SER A 13 52.72 18.92 14.77
C SER A 13 53.45 18.45 16.05
N LYS A 14 53.66 17.13 16.14
CA LYS A 14 55.01 16.50 16.03
C LYS A 14 54.96 14.97 15.93
N THR A 15 56.07 14.38 15.45
CA THR A 15 56.23 12.96 15.11
C THR A 15 57.02 12.16 16.16
N ARG A 16 56.80 10.84 16.21
CA ARG A 16 57.81 9.85 16.67
C ARG A 16 57.54 8.46 16.07
N SER A 17 58.50 7.53 16.23
CA SER A 17 58.75 6.49 15.22
C SER A 17 59.15 5.12 15.77
N ALA A 18 58.49 4.06 15.26
CA ALA A 18 59.01 2.69 15.04
C ALA A 18 59.49 1.88 16.29
N PRO A 19 59.86 0.57 16.17
CA PRO A 19 59.83 -0.31 14.99
C PRO A 19 59.17 -1.70 15.18
N SER A 20 58.92 -2.36 14.04
CA SER A 20 58.93 -3.81 13.74
C SER A 20 58.73 -4.90 14.83
N GLU A 21 57.96 -5.93 14.47
CA GLU A 21 58.56 -7.28 14.36
C GLU A 21 57.92 -8.14 13.24
N LYS A 22 58.47 -9.34 13.01
CA LYS A 22 58.14 -10.25 11.89
C LYS A 22 57.59 -11.57 12.42
N THR A 23 56.69 -12.22 11.68
CA THR A 23 56.76 -13.69 11.53
C THR A 23 56.07 -14.19 10.25
N ASN A 24 56.50 -15.36 9.78
CA ASN A 24 55.93 -16.10 8.65
C ASN A 24 55.04 -17.24 9.15
N LEU A 25 54.18 -17.79 8.29
CA LEU A 25 53.95 -19.23 7.98
C LEU A 25 52.63 -19.35 7.17
N ARG A 26 52.63 -19.59 5.85
CA ARG A 26 52.92 -20.83 5.06
C ARG A 26 51.68 -21.72 4.78
N ARG A 27 51.44 -21.95 3.48
CA ARG A 27 50.83 -23.17 2.84
C ARG A 27 49.32 -23.37 3.05
N LYS A 28 48.51 -23.88 2.11
CA LYS A 28 48.66 -24.48 0.73
C LYS A 28 47.40 -24.07 -0.09
N ARG A 29 47.40 -23.92 -1.44
CA ARG A 29 47.13 -24.93 -2.50
C ARG A 29 45.95 -25.89 -2.18
N PHE A 30 45.01 -26.22 -3.07
CA PHE A 30 45.02 -26.29 -4.56
C PHE A 30 43.56 -26.13 -5.11
N SER A 31 43.31 -25.38 -6.18
CA SER A 31 43.07 -25.81 -7.59
C SER A 31 41.68 -26.39 -7.93
N TRP A 32 41.11 -25.92 -9.05
CA TRP A 32 39.88 -26.43 -9.71
C TRP A 32 40.07 -27.80 -10.39
N GLN A 33 38.96 -28.44 -10.78
CA GLN A 33 38.77 -28.92 -12.16
C GLN A 33 37.29 -29.03 -12.57
N ASN A 34 37.02 -28.93 -13.87
CA ASN A 34 35.68 -28.96 -14.51
C ASN A 34 35.34 -30.36 -15.07
N VAL A 35 34.08 -30.56 -15.50
CA VAL A 35 33.68 -31.20 -16.80
C VAL A 35 32.14 -31.08 -16.98
N ALA A 36 31.63 -31.17 -18.21
CA ALA A 36 30.22 -30.91 -18.60
C ALA A 36 29.62 -32.07 -19.44
N VAL A 37 28.61 -31.79 -20.30
CA VAL A 37 28.03 -32.64 -21.39
C VAL A 37 26.91 -33.63 -20.97
N CYS A 38 25.82 -33.93 -21.72
CA CYS A 38 24.91 -33.19 -22.65
C CYS A 38 23.65 -34.04 -23.04
N CYS A 39 22.51 -33.37 -23.29
CA CYS A 39 21.46 -33.61 -24.32
C CYS A 39 20.60 -34.91 -24.47
N LEU A 40 19.46 -34.73 -25.19
CA LEU A 40 18.56 -35.68 -25.90
C LEU A 40 17.44 -36.43 -25.10
N ILE A 41 16.27 -36.85 -25.66
CA ILE A 41 15.24 -36.29 -26.59
C ILE A 41 14.01 -37.27 -26.69
N PHE A 42 12.85 -36.87 -27.26
CA PHE A 42 11.57 -37.62 -27.52
C PHE A 42 10.64 -37.94 -26.32
N GLY A 43 9.30 -38.12 -26.47
CA GLY A 43 8.39 -37.81 -27.60
C GLY A 43 7.07 -38.64 -27.71
N VAL A 44 5.98 -37.99 -28.19
CA VAL A 44 4.80 -38.54 -28.93
C VAL A 44 3.56 -39.18 -28.19
N ALA A 45 2.44 -38.43 -28.24
CA ALA A 45 1.01 -38.76 -28.53
C ALA A 45 0.17 -39.90 -27.86
N GLY A 46 -1.15 -39.65 -27.76
CA GLY A 46 -2.23 -40.63 -27.51
C GLY A 46 -3.63 -39.96 -27.36
N ALA A 47 -4.72 -40.59 -27.85
CA ALA A 47 -6.09 -40.01 -27.84
C ALA A 47 -7.18 -41.07 -27.54
N GLY A 48 -8.39 -40.65 -27.07
CA GLY A 48 -9.50 -41.59 -26.79
C GLY A 48 -10.81 -40.98 -26.28
N THR A 49 -11.79 -40.83 -27.18
CA THR A 49 -13.19 -40.37 -26.98
C THR A 49 -14.15 -41.45 -26.44
N TYR A 50 -15.26 -41.09 -25.74
CA TYR A 50 -16.69 -41.34 -26.11
C TYR A 50 -17.74 -41.24 -24.95
N PHE A 51 -18.83 -40.46 -25.17
CA PHE A 51 -20.28 -40.69 -24.82
C PHE A 51 -20.75 -41.05 -23.37
N SER A 52 -22.02 -40.87 -22.94
CA SER A 52 -23.18 -40.00 -23.33
C SER A 52 -24.42 -40.20 -22.42
N TYR A 53 -25.27 -39.14 -22.28
CA TYR A 53 -26.73 -39.19 -21.97
C TYR A 53 -27.19 -39.77 -20.58
N ALA A 54 -28.40 -39.52 -20.05
CA ALA A 54 -29.63 -38.86 -20.54
C ALA A 54 -30.43 -38.09 -19.45
N HIS A 55 -31.45 -37.32 -19.87
CA HIS A 55 -32.47 -36.66 -19.02
C HIS A 55 -33.37 -37.63 -18.22
N PHE A 56 -34.07 -37.10 -17.19
CA PHE A 56 -35.55 -37.04 -17.24
C PHE A 56 -36.15 -35.84 -16.49
N SER A 57 -37.45 -35.59 -16.69
CA SER A 57 -38.23 -34.43 -16.19
C SER A 57 -39.38 -34.85 -15.26
N GLY A 58 -39.90 -33.94 -14.43
CA GLY A 58 -41.09 -34.21 -13.60
C GLY A 58 -41.59 -32.99 -12.82
N ASN A 59 -42.90 -32.73 -12.87
CA ASN A 59 -43.53 -31.49 -12.41
C ASN A 59 -44.34 -31.67 -11.09
N SER A 60 -44.82 -30.55 -10.55
CA SER A 60 -46.04 -30.37 -9.70
C SER A 60 -46.11 -30.78 -8.20
N ILE A 61 -46.33 -29.75 -7.36
CA ILE A 61 -47.49 -29.52 -6.46
C ILE A 61 -48.03 -30.71 -5.62
N SER A 62 -47.99 -30.65 -4.28
CA SER A 62 -49.18 -30.34 -3.44
C SER A 62 -48.95 -30.25 -1.91
N GLU A 63 -49.66 -29.31 -1.30
CA GLU A 63 -50.29 -29.24 0.04
C GLU A 63 -49.65 -29.66 1.38
N LYS A 64 -50.18 -28.99 2.42
CA LYS A 64 -49.90 -29.14 3.86
C LYS A 64 -50.63 -30.35 4.46
N ALA A 65 -50.07 -30.96 5.51
CA ALA A 65 -50.87 -31.52 6.61
C ALA A 65 -50.10 -31.48 7.95
N THR A 66 -50.70 -30.87 8.97
CA THR A 66 -50.19 -30.87 10.36
C THR A 66 -50.79 -32.01 11.17
N LYS A 67 -50.02 -32.65 12.06
CA LYS A 67 -50.56 -33.19 13.33
C LYS A 67 -49.50 -33.42 14.42
N THR A 68 -49.99 -33.60 15.65
CA THR A 68 -49.29 -33.35 16.91
C THR A 68 -49.24 -34.57 17.85
N GLY A 69 -48.22 -34.59 18.72
CA GLY A 69 -48.18 -35.34 19.99
C GLY A 69 -47.13 -36.46 20.04
N SER A 70 -46.68 -36.96 21.20
CA SER A 70 -46.70 -36.52 22.62
C SER A 70 -46.18 -37.70 23.49
N SER A 71 -45.97 -37.52 24.81
CA SER A 71 -45.42 -38.50 25.81
C SER A 71 -43.92 -38.83 25.62
N GLU A 72 -43.02 -38.65 26.61
CA GLU A 72 -42.89 -39.27 27.96
C GLU A 72 -42.43 -40.75 27.90
N ALA A 73 -41.66 -41.31 28.85
CA ALA A 73 -40.71 -40.79 29.86
C ALA A 73 -39.93 -42.00 30.45
N GLY A 74 -38.78 -41.81 31.12
CA GLY A 74 -38.09 -42.93 31.80
C GLY A 74 -36.79 -42.58 32.54
N LEU A 75 -36.70 -42.90 33.83
CA LEU A 75 -35.55 -42.71 34.72
C LEU A 75 -35.03 -44.06 35.23
N ALA A 76 -33.71 -44.17 35.48
CA ALA A 76 -33.13 -45.04 36.53
C ALA A 76 -31.67 -44.64 36.83
N GLU A 77 -31.26 -44.69 38.10
CA GLU A 77 -29.91 -44.40 38.59
C GLU A 77 -29.14 -45.69 38.98
N ASN A 78 -27.81 -45.64 39.13
CA ASN A 78 -27.15 -45.81 40.45
C ASN A 78 -25.58 -45.86 40.45
N ASN A 79 -25.00 -45.15 41.42
CA ASN A 79 -23.73 -45.40 42.16
C ASN A 79 -22.32 -45.25 41.52
N LYS A 80 -21.34 -45.01 42.42
CA LYS A 80 -19.94 -44.58 42.23
C LYS A 80 -18.95 -45.54 42.99
N PRO A 81 -17.64 -45.22 43.21
CA PRO A 81 -16.48 -45.32 42.30
C PRO A 81 -15.31 -46.09 43.02
N PRO A 82 -13.99 -45.75 42.94
CA PRO A 82 -13.09 -45.34 41.84
C PRO A 82 -11.83 -46.28 41.71
N ARG A 83 -11.01 -46.14 40.64
CA ARG A 83 -9.52 -46.09 40.73
C ARG A 83 -8.78 -45.83 39.40
N LEU A 84 -7.94 -44.79 39.44
CA LEU A 84 -6.66 -44.53 38.74
C LEU A 84 -6.20 -45.42 37.56
N GLY A 85 -5.93 -44.79 36.40
CA GLY A 85 -5.12 -45.31 35.28
C GLY A 85 -5.13 -44.33 34.09
N ASP A 86 -3.97 -43.99 33.54
CA ASP A 86 -3.73 -42.92 32.54
C ASP A 86 -2.58 -43.36 31.59
N PRO A 87 -2.34 -42.75 30.41
CA PRO A 87 -3.25 -42.51 29.28
C PRO A 87 -2.83 -43.29 28.00
N SER A 88 -3.71 -43.41 27.00
CA SER A 88 -3.28 -43.41 25.58
C SER A 88 -4.42 -43.14 24.58
N GLU A 89 -4.12 -42.23 23.65
CA GLU A 89 -4.64 -42.04 22.29
C GLU A 89 -6.14 -42.26 21.92
N SER A 90 -6.74 -41.15 21.48
CA SER A 90 -7.47 -40.99 20.20
C SER A 90 -9.02 -40.98 20.15
N ARG A 91 -9.49 -39.93 19.45
CA ARG A 91 -10.45 -39.98 18.31
C ARG A 91 -11.91 -39.50 18.53
N GLU A 92 -12.31 -38.61 17.60
CA GLU A 92 -13.65 -38.28 17.09
C GLU A 92 -14.71 -37.56 17.95
N LYS A 93 -14.94 -36.29 17.57
CA LYS A 93 -16.22 -35.59 17.33
C LYS A 93 -17.38 -35.74 18.33
N ASN A 94 -17.80 -34.60 18.86
CA ASN A 94 -19.21 -34.29 19.16
C ASN A 94 -19.64 -33.04 18.34
N PRO A 95 -20.91 -32.91 17.88
CA PRO A 95 -21.39 -31.75 17.11
C PRO A 95 -22.25 -30.79 17.94
N GLU A 96 -22.35 -29.53 17.45
CA GLU A 96 -23.33 -28.47 17.79
C GLU A 96 -23.34 -27.91 19.24
N GLY A 97 -23.36 -26.57 19.35
CA GLY A 97 -23.35 -25.79 20.60
C GLY A 97 -21.93 -25.49 21.15
N ASP A 98 -21.56 -24.27 21.58
CA ASP A 98 -22.31 -23.00 21.69
C ASP A 98 -21.40 -21.77 21.40
N ASP A 99 -21.92 -20.78 20.67
CA ASP A 99 -21.67 -19.31 20.72
C ASP A 99 -20.28 -18.70 21.07
N GLU A 100 -19.19 -19.07 20.40
CA GLU A 100 -17.95 -18.25 20.35
C GLU A 100 -18.02 -17.14 19.28
N TRP A 101 -18.88 -16.13 19.50
CA TRP A 101 -18.91 -14.91 18.69
C TRP A 101 -17.75 -13.95 19.09
N TRP A 102 -16.73 -13.86 18.22
CA TRP A 102 -15.62 -12.89 18.24
C TRP A 102 -14.98 -12.61 19.62
N ASP A 103 -14.06 -13.50 19.99
CA ASP A 103 -13.04 -13.28 21.01
C ASP A 103 -11.70 -12.84 20.35
N PRO A 104 -11.08 -11.74 20.80
CA PRO A 104 -9.78 -11.28 20.28
C PRO A 104 -8.57 -12.11 20.74
N GLU A 105 -8.68 -13.01 21.73
CA GLU A 105 -7.57 -13.89 22.14
C GLU A 105 -7.39 -15.11 21.22
N THR A 106 -8.48 -15.66 20.68
CA THR A 106 -8.47 -16.89 19.86
C THR A 106 -8.30 -16.69 18.35
N ASN A 107 -8.64 -15.52 17.80
CA ASN A 107 -8.36 -15.19 16.39
C ASN A 107 -7.85 -13.75 16.17
N PRO A 108 -6.70 -13.38 16.77
CA PRO A 108 -6.10 -12.07 16.57
C PRO A 108 -5.58 -11.88 15.14
N ASP A 109 -5.93 -10.76 14.51
CA ASP A 109 -5.08 -10.13 13.50
C ASP A 109 -3.74 -9.79 14.18
N PRO A 110 -2.57 -10.18 13.63
CA PRO A 110 -1.27 -10.12 14.34
C PRO A 110 -0.68 -8.70 14.55
N ALA A 111 -1.51 -7.72 14.93
CA ALA A 111 -1.17 -6.29 14.90
C ALA A 111 -1.59 -5.43 16.13
N VAL A 112 -1.87 -6.00 17.33
CA VAL A 112 -1.90 -5.19 18.58
C VAL A 112 -1.33 -5.94 19.80
N ILE A 113 -0.15 -5.52 20.29
CA ILE A 113 0.15 -5.42 21.74
C ILE A 113 1.04 -4.18 21.97
N ALA A 114 0.64 -3.32 22.90
CA ALA A 114 1.49 -2.30 23.52
C ALA A 114 1.16 -2.22 25.02
N PRO A 115 2.13 -2.42 25.94
CA PRO A 115 1.89 -2.37 27.39
C PRO A 115 2.04 -0.94 27.96
N GLU A 116 1.38 -0.69 29.09
CA GLU A 116 1.56 0.56 29.86
C GLU A 116 2.98 0.73 30.43
N PRO A 117 3.45 1.97 30.65
CA PRO A 117 4.76 2.23 31.26
C PRO A 117 4.76 2.15 32.80
N LYS A 118 5.75 1.45 33.36
CA LYS A 118 6.23 1.56 34.75
C LYS A 118 7.72 1.14 34.83
N PRO A 119 8.45 1.47 35.92
CA PRO A 119 9.77 2.06 35.78
C PRO A 119 10.98 1.11 35.75
N ASP A 120 12.08 1.74 35.34
CA ASP A 120 13.47 1.31 35.17
C ASP A 120 14.05 0.38 36.27
N ASP A 121 14.48 -0.82 35.88
CA ASP A 121 15.72 -1.47 36.34
C ASP A 121 16.15 -2.52 35.27
N SER A 122 17.21 -3.28 35.52
CA SER A 122 18.20 -3.60 34.50
C SER A 122 18.36 -5.09 34.14
N SER A 123 18.88 -5.30 32.92
CA SER A 123 19.66 -6.47 32.45
C SER A 123 18.96 -7.64 31.71
N SER A 124 19.80 -8.34 30.94
CA SER A 124 19.55 -9.56 30.12
C SER A 124 18.83 -9.38 28.76
N VAL A 125 19.23 -10.19 27.78
CA VAL A 125 18.85 -10.08 26.36
C VAL A 125 18.78 -11.46 25.70
N LYS A 126 17.68 -11.79 25.01
CA LYS A 126 17.69 -12.47 23.68
C LYS A 126 16.32 -12.71 23.03
N LYS A 127 16.28 -12.43 21.72
CA LYS A 127 15.41 -12.97 20.65
C LYS A 127 13.87 -12.81 20.75
N GLY A 128 13.33 -12.18 19.70
CA GLY A 128 11.93 -12.24 19.27
C GLY A 128 11.71 -11.15 18.23
N SER A 129 11.48 -11.49 16.96
CA SER A 129 11.39 -10.49 15.88
C SER A 129 10.01 -10.46 15.23
N THR A 130 9.24 -9.43 15.54
CA THR A 130 8.07 -8.99 14.78
C THR A 130 8.28 -7.52 14.39
N GLN A 131 8.07 -7.19 13.12
CA GLN A 131 8.05 -5.79 12.68
C GLN A 131 6.62 -5.27 12.80
N ASN A 132 6.37 -4.40 13.79
CA ASN A 132 5.09 -3.73 13.93
C ASN A 132 4.83 -2.86 12.70
N ILE A 133 3.78 -3.19 11.94
CA ILE A 133 3.36 -2.40 10.77
C ILE A 133 2.56 -1.20 11.30
N LEU A 134 3.15 -0.02 11.23
CA LEU A 134 2.46 1.23 11.58
C LEU A 134 1.44 1.58 10.48
N HIS A 135 0.16 1.35 10.74
CA HIS A 135 -0.91 1.92 9.94
C HIS A 135 -1.14 3.38 10.33
N ASN A 136 -0.48 4.29 9.60
CA ASN A 136 -0.78 5.71 9.46
C ASN A 136 -1.35 6.44 10.70
N ASN A 137 -0.60 6.53 11.82
CA ASN A 137 -0.99 7.41 12.92
C ASN A 137 -0.65 8.88 12.59
N TRP A 138 -1.68 9.66 12.28
CA TRP A 138 -1.55 11.07 11.90
C TRP A 138 -1.37 12.04 13.07
N ARG A 139 -1.72 11.63 14.31
CA ARG A 139 -1.75 12.51 15.48
C ARG A 139 -0.45 12.55 16.28
N ASP A 140 0.41 11.53 16.20
CA ASP A 140 1.63 11.47 17.02
C ASP A 140 2.86 10.91 16.26
N PRO A 141 3.62 11.77 15.56
CA PRO A 141 4.92 11.45 15.04
C PRO A 141 6.02 11.83 16.05
N ASP A 142 6.42 10.90 16.93
CA ASP A 142 7.67 11.06 17.70
C ASP A 142 8.88 11.03 16.76
N MET A 143 9.26 12.23 16.33
CA MET A 143 10.36 12.51 15.42
C MET A 143 11.75 12.40 16.09
N SER A 144 11.84 11.98 17.36
CA SER A 144 13.09 11.92 18.12
C SER A 144 13.96 10.67 17.87
N ARG A 145 13.39 9.60 17.28
CA ARG A 145 14.07 8.30 17.12
C ARG A 145 15.34 8.41 16.24
N LYS A 146 16.49 8.43 16.91
CA LYS A 146 17.82 8.35 16.29
C LYS A 146 18.09 6.90 15.84
N PRO A 147 18.79 6.68 14.71
CA PRO A 147 19.26 5.35 14.34
C PRO A 147 20.38 4.88 15.28
N ASP A 148 20.35 3.61 15.65
CA ASP A 148 21.44 2.97 16.38
C ASP A 148 22.74 3.02 15.57
N ARG A 149 23.85 3.28 16.27
CA ARG A 149 25.19 3.31 15.69
C ARG A 149 26.01 2.15 16.23
N ASP A 150 26.01 1.01 15.54
CA ASP A 150 27.24 0.20 15.49
C ASP A 150 27.32 -0.74 14.28
N SER A 151 28.29 -0.47 13.40
CA SER A 151 29.24 -1.45 12.81
C SER A 151 30.04 -0.76 11.69
N GLY A 152 31.37 -0.97 11.70
CA GLY A 152 32.30 -0.18 10.91
C GLY A 152 32.23 -0.40 9.39
N GLY A 153 32.38 0.70 8.63
CA GLY A 153 32.66 0.65 7.20
C GLY A 153 34.15 0.48 6.88
N GLY A 154 34.45 0.24 5.61
CA GLY A 154 35.82 0.21 5.08
C GLY A 154 35.83 0.59 3.59
N GLU A 155 36.56 1.64 3.25
CA GLU A 155 36.89 2.00 1.86
C GLU A 155 37.95 1.03 1.30
N PRO A 156 38.23 1.08 -0.02
CA PRO A 156 39.52 1.69 -0.35
C PRO A 156 39.54 2.57 -1.61
N SER A 157 40.27 3.69 -1.49
CA SER A 157 41.15 4.36 -2.47
C SER A 157 40.83 4.37 -3.98
N ASN A 158 40.80 5.57 -4.53
CA ASN A 158 40.87 5.89 -5.96
C ASN A 158 42.32 5.86 -6.49
N GLU A 159 42.58 5.20 -7.62
CA GLU A 159 43.76 5.40 -8.47
C GLU A 159 43.36 5.40 -9.97
N GLN A 160 43.82 6.40 -10.72
CA GLN A 160 43.81 6.41 -12.20
C GLN A 160 45.18 5.99 -12.74
N PRO A 161 45.23 5.43 -13.95
CA PRO A 161 46.04 6.09 -14.98
C PRO A 161 45.25 6.31 -16.30
N SER A 162 45.97 6.62 -17.38
CA SER A 162 45.45 7.37 -18.54
C SER A 162 45.31 6.59 -19.85
N SER A 163 44.60 7.25 -20.78
CA SER A 163 44.87 7.36 -22.23
C SER A 163 44.52 6.22 -23.21
N ASP A 164 44.11 6.71 -24.40
CA ASP A 164 44.14 6.10 -25.75
C ASP A 164 43.05 5.10 -26.20
N SER A 165 42.10 5.65 -26.96
CA SER A 165 41.42 5.02 -28.13
C SER A 165 42.40 4.94 -29.32
N PRO A 166 42.19 4.13 -30.41
CA PRO A 166 40.90 3.87 -31.09
C PRO A 166 40.67 2.48 -31.75
N ASN A 167 39.40 2.16 -32.06
CA ASN A 167 38.89 1.93 -33.43
C ASN A 167 37.47 1.32 -33.45
N SER A 168 36.67 1.69 -34.44
CA SER A 168 35.50 0.90 -34.90
C SER A 168 35.94 -0.26 -35.81
N PRO A 169 35.07 -1.25 -36.07
CA PRO A 169 34.28 -1.13 -37.31
C PRO A 169 32.78 -1.49 -37.15
N GLU A 170 32.01 -1.07 -38.15
CA GLU A 170 30.63 -1.48 -38.46
C GLU A 170 30.65 -2.67 -39.46
N PRO A 171 29.50 -3.17 -39.96
CA PRO A 171 28.41 -3.83 -39.24
C PRO A 171 28.12 -5.25 -39.80
N ASP A 172 27.14 -5.97 -39.23
CA ASP A 172 26.51 -7.15 -39.85
C ASP A 172 24.97 -6.98 -39.80
N GLU A 173 24.25 -7.61 -40.74
CA GLU A 173 22.86 -7.28 -41.11
C GLU A 173 21.77 -8.19 -40.48
N GLU A 174 20.62 -7.55 -40.18
CA GLU A 174 19.22 -8.03 -40.11
C GLU A 174 18.85 -9.51 -39.77
N GLU A 175 18.03 -9.67 -38.72
CA GLU A 175 16.63 -10.15 -38.87
C GLU A 175 15.73 -9.35 -37.89
N PRO A 176 14.45 -9.04 -38.23
CA PRO A 176 13.59 -8.17 -37.42
C PRO A 176 12.81 -8.91 -36.32
N PRO A 177 12.65 -8.36 -35.11
CA PRO A 177 11.60 -8.77 -34.18
C PRO A 177 10.23 -8.20 -34.60
N ASP A 178 9.15 -8.89 -34.20
CA ASP A 178 7.77 -8.48 -34.49
C ASP A 178 7.40 -7.08 -33.94
N GLU A 179 6.39 -6.44 -34.56
CA GLU A 179 5.83 -5.16 -34.10
C GLU A 179 5.11 -5.30 -32.75
N GLU A 180 5.84 -5.27 -31.64
CA GLU A 180 5.26 -4.80 -30.38
C GLU A 180 4.82 -3.35 -30.56
N THR A 181 3.52 -3.13 -30.70
CA THR A 181 2.93 -1.80 -30.77
C THR A 181 3.09 -1.11 -29.42
N HIS A 182 4.25 -0.45 -29.22
CA HIS A 182 4.48 0.50 -28.14
C HIS A 182 3.47 1.64 -28.28
N LEU A 183 2.34 1.49 -27.59
CA LEU A 183 1.39 2.58 -27.38
C LEU A 183 2.07 3.61 -26.49
N LEU A 184 2.64 4.63 -27.15
CA LEU A 184 3.13 5.84 -26.48
C LEU A 184 2.01 6.38 -25.57
N PRO A 185 2.31 6.80 -24.33
CA PRO A 185 1.32 7.50 -23.53
C PRO A 185 0.88 8.77 -24.28
N PRO A 186 -0.38 9.22 -24.13
CA PRO A 186 -0.86 10.41 -24.81
C PRO A 186 0.02 11.62 -24.46
N SER A 187 0.58 12.27 -25.48
CA SER A 187 1.46 13.43 -25.32
C SER A 187 0.77 14.52 -24.51
N VAL A 188 1.48 15.12 -23.56
CA VAL A 188 0.96 16.14 -22.63
C VAL A 188 0.30 17.31 -23.39
N SER A 189 -1.03 17.29 -23.47
CA SER A 189 -1.83 18.32 -24.12
C SER A 189 -2.19 19.43 -23.13
N GLU A 190 -1.62 20.62 -23.30
CA GLU A 190 -2.04 21.81 -22.54
C GLU A 190 -3.41 22.33 -23.03
N GLY A 191 -4.49 21.70 -22.57
CA GLY A 191 -5.87 22.11 -22.85
C GLY A 191 -6.88 21.56 -21.85
N PRO A 192 -8.00 22.26 -21.56
CA PRO A 192 -9.05 21.74 -20.71
C PRO A 192 -9.99 20.81 -21.50
N ARG A 193 -10.29 19.63 -20.91
CA ARG A 193 -11.21 18.58 -21.39
C ARG A 193 -10.86 17.90 -22.73
N ASP A 194 -9.97 16.91 -22.65
CA ASP A 194 -9.83 15.78 -23.61
C ASP A 194 -9.45 14.45 -22.87
N GLN A 195 -9.62 14.39 -21.54
CA GLN A 195 -9.32 13.21 -20.71
C GLN A 195 -10.59 12.81 -19.94
N PRO A 196 -11.03 11.53 -19.98
CA PRO A 196 -12.17 11.06 -19.21
C PRO A 196 -11.83 10.95 -17.71
N PHE A 197 -12.81 11.15 -16.84
CA PHE A 197 -12.64 11.15 -15.37
C PHE A 197 -12.06 9.82 -14.88
N GLN A 198 -10.85 9.86 -14.34
CA GLN A 198 -10.01 8.68 -14.10
C GLN A 198 -10.31 7.98 -12.77
N VAL A 199 -10.28 6.65 -12.79
CA VAL A 199 -10.47 5.79 -11.62
C VAL A 199 -9.16 5.06 -11.31
N SER A 200 -8.57 5.36 -10.15
CA SER A 200 -7.34 4.72 -9.70
C SER A 200 -7.50 3.99 -8.36
N VAL A 201 -6.69 2.96 -8.14
CA VAL A 201 -6.80 2.08 -6.97
C VAL A 201 -5.43 1.77 -6.36
N TRP A 202 -5.32 1.86 -5.03
CA TRP A 202 -4.15 1.34 -4.33
C TRP A 202 -4.28 -0.16 -4.11
N TYR A 203 -3.33 -0.92 -4.67
CA TYR A 203 -3.20 -2.36 -4.48
C TYR A 203 -2.28 -2.63 -3.27
N PRO A 204 -2.81 -3.11 -2.13
CA PRO A 204 -2.04 -3.31 -0.90
C PRO A 204 -0.94 -4.37 -1.06
N ARG A 205 0.00 -4.41 -0.10
CA ARG A 205 1.00 -5.51 0.01
C ARG A 205 0.71 -6.55 1.10
N TRP A 206 -0.37 -6.35 1.87
CA TRP A 206 -0.76 -7.18 3.01
C TRP A 206 -2.02 -8.00 2.75
N ASP A 207 -2.85 -7.59 1.79
CA ASP A 207 -4.13 -8.23 1.44
C ASP A 207 -4.21 -8.53 -0.07
N GLU A 208 -3.14 -9.11 -0.60
CA GLU A 208 -2.95 -9.25 -2.05
C GLU A 208 -3.96 -10.19 -2.74
N ASP A 209 -4.56 -11.14 -2.01
CA ASP A 209 -5.55 -12.08 -2.56
C ASP A 209 -6.94 -11.42 -2.74
N GLN A 210 -7.45 -10.68 -1.74
CA GLN A 210 -8.71 -9.94 -1.88
C GLN A 210 -8.57 -8.79 -2.89
N ALA A 211 -7.43 -8.07 -2.85
CA ALA A 211 -7.12 -7.04 -3.82
C ALA A 211 -7.01 -7.57 -5.26
N LEU A 212 -6.44 -8.76 -5.46
CA LEU A 212 -6.37 -9.38 -6.79
C LEU A 212 -7.75 -9.82 -7.28
N GLN A 213 -8.60 -10.36 -6.39
CA GLN A 213 -9.95 -10.75 -6.75
C GLN A 213 -10.78 -9.54 -7.19
N SER A 214 -10.73 -8.42 -6.46
CA SER A 214 -11.43 -7.19 -6.86
C SER A 214 -10.82 -6.56 -8.13
N LEU A 215 -9.49 -6.52 -8.26
CA LEU A 215 -8.84 -6.07 -9.50
C LEU A 215 -9.37 -6.84 -10.71
N GLN A 216 -9.41 -8.17 -10.63
CA GLN A 216 -9.83 -9.04 -11.73
C GLN A 216 -11.34 -8.97 -12.03
N ALA A 217 -12.16 -8.52 -11.08
CA ALA A 217 -13.60 -8.34 -11.29
C ALA A 217 -13.95 -6.99 -11.95
N ASN A 218 -13.09 -5.98 -11.82
CA ASN A 218 -13.44 -4.58 -12.12
C ASN A 218 -12.49 -3.88 -13.12
N THR A 219 -11.75 -4.64 -13.94
CA THR A 219 -10.75 -4.08 -14.87
C THR A 219 -11.32 -3.16 -15.96
N GLU A 220 -12.64 -3.24 -16.22
CA GLU A 220 -13.35 -2.37 -17.17
C GLU A 220 -13.69 -0.98 -16.58
N THR A 221 -13.22 -0.70 -15.36
CA THR A 221 -13.61 0.46 -14.54
C THR A 221 -12.43 0.99 -13.70
N ILE A 222 -11.21 0.53 -13.97
CA ILE A 222 -9.97 0.97 -13.31
C ILE A 222 -9.00 1.40 -14.40
N ASP A 223 -8.60 2.68 -14.44
CA ASP A 223 -7.58 3.17 -15.36
C ASP A 223 -6.15 2.92 -14.84
N GLU A 224 -5.95 3.01 -13.53
CA GLU A 224 -4.62 2.96 -12.90
C GLU A 224 -4.56 2.12 -11.63
N VAL A 225 -3.55 1.24 -11.57
CA VAL A 225 -3.22 0.42 -10.39
C VAL A 225 -1.97 0.95 -9.73
N ASN A 226 -2.14 1.58 -8.56
CA ASN A 226 -1.06 2.03 -7.71
C ASN A 226 -0.54 0.86 -6.85
N LEU A 227 0.56 0.22 -7.28
CA LEU A 227 1.11 -0.96 -6.61
C LEU A 227 1.80 -0.56 -5.29
N PHE A 228 1.07 -0.65 -4.18
CA PHE A 228 1.53 -0.12 -2.90
C PHE A 228 2.65 -0.94 -2.27
N GLY A 229 3.58 -0.27 -1.60
CA GLY A 229 4.49 -0.89 -0.63
C GLY A 229 5.97 -0.96 -1.02
N TYR A 230 6.40 -0.35 -2.14
CA TYR A 230 7.82 -0.20 -2.45
C TYR A 230 8.49 0.76 -1.46
N GLN A 231 9.78 0.58 -1.23
CA GLN A 231 10.49 1.26 -0.14
C GLN A 231 11.78 1.91 -0.63
N LEU A 232 11.84 3.24 -0.58
CA LEU A 232 13.08 4.00 -0.76
C LEU A 232 14.10 3.58 0.31
N GLN A 233 15.35 3.35 -0.10
CA GLN A 233 16.44 2.86 0.76
C GLN A 233 17.45 3.98 1.10
N PRO A 234 18.30 3.82 2.15
CA PRO A 234 19.24 4.86 2.58
C PRO A 234 20.34 5.23 1.56
N ASP A 235 20.56 4.42 0.53
CA ASP A 235 21.44 4.72 -0.61
C ASP A 235 20.72 5.50 -1.73
N GLY A 236 19.39 5.58 -1.69
CA GLY A 236 18.51 6.14 -2.71
C GLY A 236 17.94 5.10 -3.68
N SER A 237 18.12 3.80 -3.45
CA SER A 237 17.55 2.73 -4.29
C SER A 237 16.10 2.41 -3.92
N VAL A 238 15.38 1.68 -4.79
CA VAL A 238 14.00 1.23 -4.55
C VAL A 238 14.00 -0.26 -4.18
N GLY A 239 13.67 -0.54 -2.92
CA GLY A 239 13.46 -1.88 -2.38
C GLY A 239 12.08 -2.44 -2.68
N GLN A 240 12.01 -3.76 -2.86
CA GLN A 240 10.77 -4.52 -3.07
C GLN A 240 9.86 -4.46 -1.82
N PRO A 241 8.53 -4.58 -1.98
CA PRO A 241 7.62 -4.73 -0.85
C PRO A 241 7.92 -6.01 -0.06
N ALA A 242 7.78 -5.92 1.28
CA ALA A 242 7.82 -7.11 2.13
C ALA A 242 6.55 -7.94 1.96
N GLY A 243 6.68 -9.15 1.41
CA GLY A 243 5.57 -10.08 1.16
C GLY A 243 5.94 -11.20 0.18
N SER A 244 4.91 -11.89 -0.32
CA SER A 244 5.00 -12.84 -1.44
C SER A 244 4.78 -12.09 -2.75
N ASP A 245 5.72 -12.16 -3.69
CA ASP A 245 5.65 -11.50 -5.00
C ASP A 245 4.75 -12.26 -6.02
N LYS A 246 3.98 -13.27 -5.57
CA LYS A 246 3.17 -14.15 -6.41
C LYS A 246 1.84 -13.50 -6.85
N GLN A 247 1.12 -12.89 -5.92
CA GLN A 247 -0.15 -12.23 -6.19
C GLN A 247 0.09 -10.90 -6.92
N ARG A 248 1.06 -10.09 -6.44
CA ARG A 248 1.60 -8.93 -7.16
C ARG A 248 1.92 -9.17 -8.63
N LYS A 249 2.58 -10.27 -9.00
CA LYS A 249 2.82 -10.62 -10.42
C LYS A 249 1.54 -10.88 -11.20
N LYS A 250 0.54 -11.53 -10.60
CA LYS A 250 -0.77 -11.68 -11.24
C LYS A 250 -1.50 -10.35 -11.39
N ALA A 251 -1.35 -9.42 -10.44
CA ALA A 251 -1.91 -8.07 -10.55
C ALA A 251 -1.27 -7.29 -11.71
N VAL A 252 0.07 -7.31 -11.81
CA VAL A 252 0.82 -6.75 -12.96
C VAL A 252 0.39 -7.40 -14.29
N GLN A 253 0.25 -8.72 -14.34
CA GLN A 253 -0.21 -9.44 -15.54
C GLN A 253 -1.66 -9.08 -15.91
N THR A 254 -2.54 -8.92 -14.92
CA THR A 254 -3.93 -8.50 -15.11
C THR A 254 -3.98 -7.08 -15.67
N ALA A 255 -3.24 -6.15 -15.05
CA ALA A 255 -3.15 -4.76 -15.47
C ALA A 255 -2.58 -4.63 -16.90
N ARG A 256 -1.45 -5.29 -17.21
CA ARG A 256 -0.87 -5.31 -18.58
C ARG A 256 -1.84 -5.84 -19.62
N LYS A 257 -2.52 -6.97 -19.33
CA LYS A 257 -3.49 -7.57 -20.27
C LYS A 257 -4.60 -6.58 -20.64
N GLN A 258 -5.07 -5.79 -19.67
CA GLN A 258 -6.18 -4.85 -19.83
C GLN A 258 -5.69 -3.41 -20.15
N LYS A 259 -4.38 -3.20 -20.36
CA LYS A 259 -3.72 -1.91 -20.65
C LYS A 259 -3.84 -0.85 -19.53
N LEU A 260 -4.02 -1.26 -18.28
CA LEU A 260 -4.13 -0.33 -17.15
C LEU A 260 -2.76 0.31 -16.84
N ARG A 261 -2.75 1.59 -16.45
CA ARG A 261 -1.54 2.29 -16.03
C ARG A 261 -1.00 1.66 -14.74
N ILE A 262 0.25 1.19 -14.76
CA ILE A 262 0.91 0.51 -13.63
C ILE A 262 1.92 1.45 -12.99
N ILE A 263 1.63 1.89 -11.76
CA ILE A 263 2.39 2.91 -11.01
C ILE A 263 2.79 2.35 -9.62
N PRO A 264 4.02 1.88 -9.40
CA PRO A 264 4.53 1.56 -8.05
C PRO A 264 4.50 2.75 -7.09
N THR A 265 3.87 2.58 -5.92
CA THR A 265 3.96 3.56 -4.82
C THR A 265 5.21 3.33 -3.98
N ILE A 266 6.09 4.33 -3.99
CA ILE A 266 7.36 4.36 -3.27
C ILE A 266 7.20 5.16 -1.98
N THR A 267 7.48 4.49 -0.86
CA THR A 267 7.39 5.03 0.51
C THR A 267 8.78 5.25 1.11
N ASN A 268 8.91 6.12 2.11
CA ASN A 268 10.17 6.36 2.83
C ASN A 268 10.33 5.52 4.11
N GLN A 269 9.71 4.34 4.21
CA GLN A 269 9.78 3.44 5.37
C GLN A 269 9.36 4.07 6.72
N PHE A 270 8.47 5.08 6.70
CA PHE A 270 8.16 5.93 7.87
C PHE A 270 9.39 6.61 8.51
N SER A 271 10.48 6.78 7.74
CA SER A 271 11.76 7.33 8.20
C SER A 271 11.99 8.74 7.64
N PRO A 272 11.57 9.80 8.36
CA PRO A 272 11.85 11.18 7.96
C PRO A 272 13.36 11.51 8.08
N SER A 273 14.10 10.80 8.94
CA SER A 273 15.54 10.96 9.13
C SER A 273 16.38 10.40 7.97
N MET A 274 16.00 9.24 7.43
CA MET A 274 16.57 8.72 6.17
C MET A 274 16.27 9.67 5.01
N LEU A 275 15.00 10.09 4.89
CA LEU A 275 14.56 10.98 3.83
C LEU A 275 15.31 12.34 3.89
N HIS A 276 15.51 12.90 5.09
CA HIS A 276 16.30 14.13 5.28
C HIS A 276 17.69 14.03 4.64
N GLU A 277 18.48 12.99 4.94
CA GLU A 277 19.85 12.87 4.43
C GLU A 277 19.93 12.51 2.92
N LEU A 278 18.84 12.04 2.32
CA LEU A 278 18.71 11.93 0.85
C LEU A 278 18.38 13.29 0.22
N LEU A 279 17.40 14.01 0.75
CA LEU A 279 16.92 15.30 0.19
C LEU A 279 17.92 16.47 0.38
N LYS A 280 18.81 16.38 1.37
CA LYS A 280 19.74 17.43 1.85
C LYS A 280 20.84 17.84 0.88
N LYS A 281 21.18 17.02 -0.12
CA LYS A 281 22.19 17.34 -1.15
C LYS A 281 21.60 17.10 -2.53
N GLU A 282 21.82 18.04 -3.46
CA GLU A 282 21.40 17.92 -4.86
C GLU A 282 21.87 16.61 -5.51
N SER A 283 23.15 16.26 -5.35
CA SER A 283 23.69 15.01 -5.89
C SER A 283 23.07 13.74 -5.28
N ARG A 284 22.47 13.81 -4.08
CA ARG A 284 21.75 12.69 -3.46
C ARG A 284 20.29 12.63 -3.93
N ARG A 285 19.65 13.77 -4.20
CA ARG A 285 18.34 13.84 -4.84
C ARG A 285 18.38 13.30 -6.27
N LYS A 286 19.29 13.82 -7.12
CA LYS A 286 19.47 13.37 -8.51
C LYS A 286 19.79 11.87 -8.59
N GLN A 287 20.77 11.39 -7.81
CA GLN A 287 21.06 9.95 -7.70
C GLN A 287 19.85 9.10 -7.25
N THR A 288 18.93 9.66 -6.45
CA THR A 288 17.68 8.99 -6.06
C THR A 288 16.67 8.98 -7.20
N ALA A 289 16.52 10.08 -7.95
CA ALA A 289 15.68 10.11 -9.14
C ALA A 289 16.17 9.12 -10.21
N ASP A 290 17.48 9.11 -10.50
CA ASP A 290 18.11 8.16 -11.42
C ASP A 290 17.88 6.69 -11.01
N ASN A 291 17.85 6.42 -9.69
CA ASN A 291 17.58 5.09 -9.15
C ASN A 291 16.11 4.68 -9.26
N ILE A 292 15.18 5.63 -9.12
CA ILE A 292 13.75 5.41 -9.36
C ILE A 292 13.54 5.12 -10.85
N LEU A 293 14.07 5.95 -11.76
CA LEU A 293 14.01 5.74 -13.20
C LEU A 293 14.53 4.34 -13.60
N ARG A 294 15.73 3.96 -13.15
CA ARG A 294 16.29 2.61 -13.40
C ARG A 294 15.42 1.49 -12.84
N PHE A 295 14.73 1.71 -11.72
CA PHE A 295 13.78 0.75 -11.17
C PHE A 295 12.51 0.64 -12.03
N LEU A 296 11.96 1.75 -12.53
CA LEU A 296 10.78 1.74 -13.42
C LEU A 296 11.10 1.03 -14.74
N GLN A 297 12.15 1.47 -15.43
CA GLN A 297 12.62 0.88 -16.70
C GLN A 297 12.89 -0.62 -16.57
N LYS A 298 13.53 -1.06 -15.48
CA LYS A 298 13.82 -2.49 -15.23
C LYS A 298 12.58 -3.37 -15.06
N ASN A 299 11.47 -2.82 -14.57
CA ASN A 299 10.26 -3.59 -14.29
C ASN A 299 9.16 -3.41 -15.35
N ASP A 300 9.38 -2.53 -16.34
CA ASP A 300 8.38 -2.08 -17.31
C ASP A 300 7.15 -1.46 -16.60
N TYR A 301 7.39 -0.34 -15.92
CA TYR A 301 6.35 0.46 -15.24
C TYR A 301 6.23 1.85 -15.88
N HIS A 302 5.00 2.36 -15.92
CA HIS A 302 4.64 3.58 -16.66
C HIS A 302 5.05 4.87 -15.94
N GLY A 303 5.54 4.77 -14.71
CA GLY A 303 5.76 5.92 -13.82
C GLY A 303 5.88 5.53 -12.35
N ALA A 304 6.12 6.50 -11.47
CA ALA A 304 6.20 6.29 -10.03
C ALA A 304 5.15 7.11 -9.28
N GLU A 305 4.70 6.59 -8.14
CA GLU A 305 4.03 7.40 -7.13
C GLU A 305 4.94 7.64 -5.93
N ILE A 306 5.08 8.90 -5.53
CA ILE A 306 5.78 9.27 -4.30
C ILE A 306 4.78 9.46 -3.16
N GLN A 307 4.81 8.55 -2.18
CA GLN A 307 4.03 8.63 -0.94
C GLN A 307 4.98 8.64 0.27
N PHE A 308 5.67 9.76 0.48
CA PHE A 308 6.60 9.93 1.60
C PHE A 308 5.90 10.50 2.84
N GLN A 309 5.93 9.76 3.93
CA GLN A 309 5.20 10.01 5.17
C GLN A 309 5.95 9.42 6.38
N PRO A 310 6.19 10.17 7.47
CA PRO A 310 6.17 11.63 7.55
C PRO A 310 7.38 12.25 6.83
N ILE A 311 7.27 13.56 6.58
CA ILE A 311 8.34 14.43 6.09
C ILE A 311 8.54 15.53 7.14
N TYR A 312 9.79 15.90 7.45
CA TYR A 312 10.03 17.02 8.35
C TYR A 312 9.64 18.35 7.69
N GLU A 313 8.98 19.23 8.45
CA GLU A 313 8.61 20.59 8.00
C GLU A 313 9.81 21.40 7.46
N LYS A 314 10.98 21.28 8.10
CA LYS A 314 12.27 21.91 7.70
C LYS A 314 12.79 21.49 6.31
N ASP A 315 12.19 20.46 5.70
CA ASP A 315 12.59 19.88 4.42
C ASP A 315 11.60 20.20 3.29
N ARG A 316 10.58 21.05 3.53
CA ARG A 316 9.60 21.50 2.53
C ARG A 316 10.20 21.80 1.16
N ASP A 317 11.19 22.69 1.11
CA ASP A 317 11.83 23.08 -0.15
C ASP A 317 12.70 21.98 -0.73
N ARG A 318 13.26 21.09 0.09
CA ARG A 318 14.11 19.98 -0.37
C ARG A 318 13.28 18.85 -0.97
N PHE A 319 12.10 18.58 -0.40
CA PHE A 319 11.12 17.65 -0.95
C PHE A 319 10.53 18.21 -2.25
N SER A 320 10.19 19.50 -2.28
CA SER A 320 9.71 20.15 -3.50
C SER A 320 10.77 20.12 -4.61
N LEU A 321 12.04 20.43 -4.31
CA LEU A 321 13.16 20.30 -5.26
C LEU A 321 13.37 18.85 -5.73
N PHE A 322 13.21 17.85 -4.86
CA PHE A 322 13.31 16.45 -5.28
C PHE A 322 12.18 16.04 -6.23
N ILE A 323 10.96 16.51 -6.00
CA ILE A 323 9.81 16.23 -6.86
C ILE A 323 9.94 16.96 -8.20
N GLU A 324 10.45 18.19 -8.22
CA GLU A 324 10.81 18.93 -9.44
C GLU A 324 11.93 18.21 -10.23
N GLU A 325 12.99 17.77 -9.57
CA GLU A 325 14.10 17.02 -10.19
C GLU A 325 13.64 15.64 -10.70
N LEU A 326 12.85 14.90 -9.92
CA LEU A 326 12.28 13.62 -10.32
C LEU A 326 11.32 13.75 -11.49
N SER A 327 10.47 14.79 -11.50
CA SER A 327 9.54 15.04 -12.61
C SER A 327 10.29 15.18 -13.93
N GLN A 328 11.35 16.00 -13.97
CA GLN A 328 12.19 16.12 -15.16
C GLN A 328 12.79 14.76 -15.55
N THR A 329 13.37 14.03 -14.60
CA THR A 329 13.98 12.70 -14.85
C THR A 329 12.98 11.63 -15.32
N LEU A 330 11.68 11.77 -15.05
CA LEU A 330 10.65 10.87 -15.57
C LEU A 330 10.07 11.36 -16.90
N HIS A 331 9.79 12.66 -17.03
CA HIS A 331 9.28 13.28 -18.26
C HIS A 331 10.28 13.25 -19.42
N ASP A 332 11.59 13.32 -19.15
CA ASP A 332 12.67 13.09 -20.15
C ASP A 332 12.68 11.65 -20.72
N HIS A 333 11.84 10.75 -20.17
CA HIS A 333 11.70 9.35 -20.55
C HIS A 333 10.23 8.91 -20.70
N ASP A 334 9.32 9.85 -20.96
CA ASP A 334 7.87 9.61 -21.15
C ASP A 334 7.17 8.88 -19.97
N MET A 335 7.72 8.99 -18.76
CA MET A 335 7.20 8.35 -17.54
C MET A 335 6.39 9.30 -16.65
N TRP A 336 5.32 8.76 -16.07
CA TRP A 336 4.33 9.46 -15.24
C TRP A 336 4.81 9.69 -13.79
N LEU A 337 4.47 10.84 -13.20
CA LEU A 337 4.72 11.13 -11.79
C LEU A 337 3.42 11.37 -11.01
N SER A 338 3.04 10.43 -10.14
CA SER A 338 2.03 10.63 -9.11
C SER A 338 2.69 11.12 -7.80
N VAL A 339 2.01 12.02 -7.07
CA VAL A 339 2.41 12.44 -5.72
C VAL A 339 1.21 12.35 -4.80
N ALA A 340 1.31 11.48 -3.79
CA ALA A 340 0.26 11.28 -2.79
C ALA A 340 0.49 12.22 -1.59
N VAL A 341 -0.44 13.16 -1.38
CA VAL A 341 -0.32 14.25 -0.40
C VAL A 341 -1.29 14.16 0.77
N TYR A 342 -0.87 14.75 1.88
CA TYR A 342 -1.66 14.93 3.08
C TYR A 342 -2.78 15.96 2.86
N PRO A 343 -4.04 15.65 3.23
CA PRO A 343 -5.19 16.53 3.03
C PRO A 343 -4.99 17.86 3.75
N LYS A 344 -5.46 18.94 3.14
CA LYS A 344 -5.24 20.33 3.58
C LYS A 344 -6.39 21.21 3.09
N VAL A 345 -6.81 22.14 3.94
CA VAL A 345 -7.83 23.16 3.63
C VAL A 345 -7.31 24.60 3.82
N GLU A 346 -6.06 24.77 4.27
CA GLU A 346 -5.46 26.08 4.59
C GLU A 346 -3.92 26.07 4.47
N LYS A 347 -3.32 27.22 4.11
CA LYS A 347 -1.87 27.42 4.18
C LYS A 347 -1.48 28.07 5.51
N PRO A 348 -0.39 27.63 6.18
CA PRO A 348 0.57 26.60 5.73
C PRO A 348 0.08 25.15 5.93
N GLY A 349 -0.83 24.91 6.87
CA GLY A 349 -1.37 23.60 7.27
C GLY A 349 -1.23 23.34 8.78
N ARG A 350 -2.15 22.56 9.37
CA ARG A 350 -2.27 22.36 10.83
C ARG A 350 -1.09 21.59 11.43
N PHE A 351 -0.62 20.55 10.75
CA PHE A 351 0.43 19.65 11.27
C PHE A 351 1.76 19.80 10.51
N PRO A 352 2.93 19.54 11.15
CA PRO A 352 4.24 19.72 10.53
C PRO A 352 4.40 18.95 9.20
N ALA A 353 3.81 17.76 9.13
CA ALA A 353 3.86 16.88 7.98
C ALA A 353 3.08 17.48 6.77
N GLN A 354 1.91 18.09 7.01
CA GLN A 354 1.20 18.89 6.00
C GLN A 354 2.02 20.11 5.58
N ARG A 355 2.70 20.79 6.51
CA ARG A 355 3.52 21.98 6.20
C ARG A 355 4.78 21.65 5.40
N ALA A 356 5.29 20.41 5.48
CA ALA A 356 6.35 19.90 4.61
C ALA A 356 5.95 19.78 3.13
N GLN A 357 4.66 19.79 2.78
CA GLN A 357 4.19 19.64 1.40
C GLN A 357 3.77 20.99 0.81
N ASP A 358 4.44 21.40 -0.27
CA ASP A 358 4.11 22.59 -1.06
C ASP A 358 3.25 22.21 -2.26
N TRP A 359 1.94 22.14 -2.04
CA TRP A 359 0.95 21.78 -3.07
C TRP A 359 1.14 22.54 -4.39
N SER A 360 1.51 23.83 -4.33
CA SER A 360 1.67 24.67 -5.54
C SER A 360 2.98 24.43 -6.30
N ARG A 361 3.99 23.82 -5.67
CA ARG A 361 5.20 23.34 -6.37
C ARG A 361 5.00 21.91 -6.87
N LEU A 362 4.50 21.04 -5.99
CA LEU A 362 4.27 19.61 -6.24
C LEU A 362 3.27 19.39 -7.38
N GLY A 363 2.08 19.99 -7.31
CA GLY A 363 1.01 19.84 -8.30
C GLY A 363 1.23 20.62 -9.61
N LYS A 364 2.27 21.46 -9.68
CA LYS A 364 2.71 22.02 -10.98
C LYS A 364 3.35 20.92 -11.83
N VAL A 365 4.27 20.16 -11.22
CA VAL A 365 5.15 19.22 -11.92
C VAL A 365 4.57 17.81 -12.00
N ALA A 366 3.96 17.29 -10.93
CA ALA A 366 3.31 15.97 -10.94
C ALA A 366 2.18 15.89 -11.97
N ASP A 367 1.91 14.71 -12.50
CA ASP A 367 0.82 14.42 -13.45
C ASP A 367 -0.46 14.00 -12.71
N SER A 368 -0.30 13.20 -11.64
CA SER A 368 -1.36 12.94 -10.66
C SER A 368 -1.02 13.56 -9.30
N PHE A 369 -1.89 14.44 -8.82
CA PHE A 369 -1.82 15.03 -7.49
C PHE A 369 -2.91 14.41 -6.60
N LYS A 370 -2.55 13.33 -5.90
CA LYS A 370 -3.51 12.47 -5.19
C LYS A 370 -3.65 12.86 -3.73
N MET A 371 -4.77 13.44 -3.34
CA MET A 371 -5.02 13.88 -1.97
C MET A 371 -5.64 12.77 -1.15
N MET A 372 -5.02 12.35 -0.04
CA MET A 372 -5.59 11.33 0.85
C MET A 372 -6.73 11.92 1.69
N ALA A 373 -7.90 12.13 1.09
CA ALA A 373 -9.09 12.71 1.73
C ALA A 373 -9.85 11.64 2.56
N TYR A 374 -9.14 11.00 3.48
CA TYR A 374 -9.68 10.03 4.44
C TYR A 374 -9.00 10.20 5.81
N ASN A 375 -9.42 9.39 6.80
CA ASN A 375 -9.03 9.49 8.21
C ASN A 375 -9.42 10.84 8.87
N TYR A 376 -10.58 11.42 8.51
CA TYR A 376 -11.11 12.61 9.18
C TYR A 376 -11.34 12.36 10.69
N SER A 377 -12.12 11.33 11.03
CA SER A 377 -12.18 10.79 12.39
C SER A 377 -11.02 9.82 12.64
N TRP A 378 -10.10 10.25 13.52
CA TRP A 378 -8.96 9.47 13.98
C TRP A 378 -8.81 9.58 15.51
N GLY A 379 -8.65 8.44 16.19
CA GLY A 379 -8.69 8.30 17.65
C GLY A 379 -10.11 8.30 18.23
N GLU A 380 -11.00 9.17 17.74
CA GLU A 380 -12.40 9.26 18.15
C GLU A 380 -13.35 8.72 17.06
N PRO A 381 -14.53 8.15 17.41
CA PRO A 381 -15.53 7.72 16.43
C PRO A 381 -16.02 8.81 15.47
N GLY A 382 -16.42 8.39 14.26
CA GLY A 382 -17.08 9.26 13.28
C GLY A 382 -16.71 8.97 11.82
N PRO A 383 -17.19 9.80 10.89
CA PRO A 383 -17.02 9.62 9.44
C PRO A 383 -15.56 9.71 8.96
N MET A 384 -15.25 8.98 7.90
CA MET A 384 -13.94 8.91 7.26
C MET A 384 -13.67 10.10 6.35
N THR A 385 -14.68 10.55 5.61
CA THR A 385 -14.62 11.62 4.61
C THR A 385 -15.95 12.40 4.56
N PRO A 386 -16.19 13.34 5.50
CA PRO A 386 -17.36 14.21 5.43
C PRO A 386 -17.40 14.98 4.11
N ILE A 387 -18.59 15.08 3.51
CA ILE A 387 -18.76 15.67 2.17
C ILE A 387 -18.39 17.17 2.18
N SER A 388 -18.69 17.91 3.25
CA SER A 388 -18.28 19.31 3.40
C SER A 388 -16.77 19.48 3.56
N TRP A 389 -16.08 18.56 4.24
CA TRP A 389 -14.63 18.61 4.39
C TRP A 389 -13.91 18.23 3.08
N MET A 390 -14.50 17.33 2.30
CA MET A 390 -14.03 16.97 0.96
C MET A 390 -14.17 18.15 -0.01
N ASP A 391 -15.29 18.88 0.05
CA ASP A 391 -15.58 20.12 -0.69
C ASP A 391 -14.60 21.26 -0.31
N ASP A 392 -14.38 21.52 0.98
CA ASP A 392 -13.34 22.45 1.47
C ASP A 392 -11.94 22.10 0.92
N LEU A 393 -11.62 20.80 0.89
CA LEU A 393 -10.32 20.27 0.46
C LEU A 393 -10.12 20.37 -1.06
N LEU A 394 -11.15 20.05 -1.85
CA LEU A 394 -11.12 20.16 -3.31
C LEU A 394 -11.06 21.63 -3.74
N THR A 395 -11.91 22.48 -3.15
CA THR A 395 -11.86 23.93 -3.33
C THR A 395 -10.46 24.49 -3.02
N PHE A 396 -9.84 24.06 -1.92
CA PHE A 396 -8.48 24.48 -1.57
C PHE A 396 -7.40 23.91 -2.53
N ALA A 397 -7.65 22.76 -3.16
CA ALA A 397 -6.74 22.15 -4.13
C ALA A 397 -6.75 22.88 -5.47
N GLU A 398 -7.93 23.16 -6.03
CA GLU A 398 -8.13 23.85 -7.31
C GLU A 398 -7.53 25.28 -7.30
N ASN A 399 -7.52 25.94 -6.14
CA ASN A 399 -6.83 27.22 -5.93
C ASN A 399 -5.29 27.13 -5.99
N HIS A 400 -4.71 25.92 -6.11
CA HIS A 400 -3.27 25.68 -5.95
C HIS A 400 -2.64 24.69 -6.93
N VAL A 401 -3.44 23.88 -7.62
CA VAL A 401 -3.05 22.80 -8.52
C VAL A 401 -4.00 22.84 -9.73
N PRO A 402 -3.54 22.64 -10.98
CA PRO A 402 -4.44 22.56 -12.13
C PRO A 402 -5.45 21.42 -11.96
N ALA A 403 -6.75 21.70 -12.11
CA ALA A 403 -7.82 20.77 -11.77
C ALA A 403 -7.66 19.39 -12.46
N HIS A 404 -7.31 19.37 -13.75
CA HIS A 404 -7.04 18.17 -14.55
C HIS A 404 -5.86 17.30 -14.05
N LYS A 405 -5.17 17.69 -12.98
CA LYS A 405 -4.15 16.88 -12.28
C LYS A 405 -4.62 16.37 -10.91
N ILE A 406 -5.72 16.88 -10.38
CA ILE A 406 -6.21 16.62 -9.01
C ILE A 406 -6.97 15.29 -8.95
N TYR A 407 -6.57 14.41 -8.04
CA TYR A 407 -7.34 13.23 -7.68
C TYR A 407 -7.76 13.30 -6.20
N VAL A 408 -9.03 13.00 -5.92
CA VAL A 408 -9.51 12.84 -4.54
C VAL A 408 -9.43 11.38 -4.10
N GLY A 409 -8.62 11.15 -3.07
CA GLY A 409 -8.42 9.85 -2.45
C GLY A 409 -9.53 9.55 -1.45
N LEU A 410 -10.31 8.50 -1.69
CA LEU A 410 -11.40 8.03 -0.85
C LEU A 410 -11.00 6.71 -0.17
N SER A 411 -11.43 6.51 1.08
CA SER A 411 -11.32 5.21 1.74
C SER A 411 -12.45 4.28 1.29
N TRP A 412 -12.17 2.98 1.24
CA TRP A 412 -13.18 1.92 1.07
C TRP A 412 -13.43 1.10 2.35
N TYR A 413 -12.58 1.25 3.36
CA TYR A 413 -12.84 0.79 4.72
C TYR A 413 -13.24 1.96 5.64
N GLY A 414 -13.72 1.65 6.84
CA GLY A 414 -13.74 2.57 7.98
C GLY A 414 -13.03 1.99 9.20
N TYR A 415 -13.48 2.37 10.39
CA TYR A 415 -12.90 1.92 11.66
C TYR A 415 -13.98 1.57 12.68
N TYR A 416 -13.66 0.67 13.60
CA TYR A 416 -14.36 0.56 14.88
C TYR A 416 -13.45 0.95 16.03
N TRP A 417 -14.06 1.43 17.11
CA TRP A 417 -13.39 1.90 18.32
C TRP A 417 -13.85 1.07 19.52
N GLN A 418 -12.88 0.59 20.30
CA GLN A 418 -13.07 -0.24 21.50
C GLN A 418 -11.85 -0.05 22.41
N ASP A 419 -12.01 0.02 23.73
CA ASP A 419 -10.94 0.14 24.72
C ASP A 419 -9.95 1.30 24.43
N GLN A 420 -10.47 2.45 23.98
CA GLN A 420 -9.71 3.61 23.47
C GLN A 420 -8.76 3.33 22.29
N ARG A 421 -8.91 2.17 21.63
CA ARG A 421 -8.17 1.77 20.43
C ARG A 421 -9.04 1.88 19.19
N GLN A 422 -8.39 1.90 18.03
CA GLN A 422 -9.02 2.04 16.72
C GLN A 422 -8.56 0.88 15.82
N TYR A 423 -9.52 0.17 15.22
CA TYR A 423 -9.31 -1.05 14.44
C TYR A 423 -9.99 -0.92 13.07
N ALA A 424 -9.36 -1.41 12.00
CA ALA A 424 -9.92 -1.29 10.65
C ALA A 424 -11.22 -2.10 10.51
N LEU A 425 -12.20 -1.54 9.80
CA LEU A 425 -13.50 -2.16 9.52
C LEU A 425 -13.76 -2.16 8.01
N HIS A 426 -13.53 -3.30 7.36
CA HIS A 426 -13.76 -3.52 5.94
C HIS A 426 -15.22 -3.91 5.69
N PHE A 427 -15.79 -3.57 4.53
CA PHE A 427 -17.20 -3.87 4.22
C PHE A 427 -17.56 -5.37 4.32
N PRO A 428 -16.75 -6.33 3.84
CA PRO A 428 -17.05 -7.76 4.00
C PRO A 428 -17.15 -8.22 5.47
N GLN A 429 -16.43 -7.58 6.39
CA GLN A 429 -16.45 -7.92 7.82
C GLN A 429 -17.77 -7.49 8.47
N ILE A 430 -18.19 -6.24 8.25
CA ILE A 430 -19.45 -5.72 8.79
C ILE A 430 -20.68 -6.40 8.14
N GLN A 431 -20.64 -6.73 6.85
CA GLN A 431 -21.72 -7.49 6.21
C GLN A 431 -21.89 -8.89 6.82
N LYS A 432 -20.79 -9.58 7.17
CA LYS A 432 -20.87 -10.88 7.86
C LYS A 432 -21.49 -10.74 9.26
N LEU A 433 -21.19 -9.66 9.98
CA LEU A 433 -21.80 -9.33 11.28
C LEU A 433 -23.32 -9.08 11.14
N LEU A 434 -23.73 -8.21 10.21
CA LEU A 434 -25.14 -7.87 9.98
C LEU A 434 -25.99 -9.05 9.47
N GLN A 435 -25.37 -10.07 8.87
CA GLN A 435 -26.04 -11.34 8.50
C GLN A 435 -26.24 -12.29 9.69
N GLN A 436 -25.50 -12.10 10.79
CA GLN A 436 -25.50 -12.99 11.96
C GLN A 436 -26.14 -12.36 13.20
N LYS A 437 -26.36 -11.04 13.21
CA LYS A 437 -26.97 -10.31 14.33
C LYS A 437 -27.93 -9.22 13.86
N ASP A 438 -29.06 -9.11 14.55
CA ASP A 438 -30.00 -8.02 14.43
C ASP A 438 -29.40 -6.75 15.08
N ILE A 439 -28.82 -5.88 14.24
CA ILE A 439 -28.14 -4.65 14.64
C ILE A 439 -28.67 -3.51 13.78
N ASP A 440 -29.08 -2.43 14.43
CA ASP A 440 -29.53 -1.20 13.77
C ASP A 440 -28.35 -0.51 13.07
N VAL A 441 -28.46 -0.33 11.75
CA VAL A 441 -27.48 0.38 10.93
C VAL A 441 -27.95 1.81 10.75
N GLN A 442 -27.28 2.72 11.44
CA GLN A 442 -27.56 4.15 11.38
C GLN A 442 -26.69 4.80 10.30
N ARG A 443 -27.02 6.04 9.93
CA ARG A 443 -26.20 6.86 9.02
C ARG A 443 -26.00 8.24 9.60
N ASP A 444 -24.81 8.77 9.40
CA ASP A 444 -24.50 10.15 9.72
C ASP A 444 -25.08 11.12 8.65
N PRO A 445 -25.01 12.45 8.85
CA PRO A 445 -25.46 13.42 7.86
C PRO A 445 -24.74 13.33 6.49
N ASN A 446 -23.54 12.75 6.43
CA ASN A 446 -22.78 12.51 5.20
C ASN A 446 -23.16 11.19 4.50
N GLN A 447 -24.20 10.50 4.98
CA GLN A 447 -24.63 9.15 4.58
C GLN A 447 -23.64 8.02 4.91
N GLU A 448 -22.58 8.28 5.67
CA GLU A 448 -21.68 7.21 6.13
C GLU A 448 -22.40 6.31 7.14
N PRO A 449 -22.46 4.98 6.88
CA PRO A 449 -23.12 4.06 7.78
C PRO A 449 -22.27 3.79 9.02
N TYR A 450 -22.95 3.66 10.16
CA TYR A 450 -22.34 3.24 11.42
C TYR A 450 -23.25 2.32 12.23
N VAL A 451 -22.64 1.58 13.15
CA VAL A 451 -23.28 0.72 14.13
C VAL A 451 -22.78 1.04 15.53
N GLU A 452 -23.62 0.82 16.54
CA GLU A 452 -23.25 0.86 17.95
C GLU A 452 -23.59 -0.49 18.61
N ILE A 453 -22.63 -1.06 19.33
CA ILE A 453 -22.73 -2.40 19.93
C ILE A 453 -22.33 -2.30 21.40
N GLN A 454 -23.24 -2.66 22.30
CA GLN A 454 -22.93 -2.75 23.72
C GLN A 454 -22.17 -4.06 24.01
N LYS A 455 -20.93 -3.97 24.52
CA LYS A 455 -20.12 -5.12 24.94
C LYS A 455 -19.45 -4.81 26.28
N ASP A 456 -19.65 -5.68 27.27
CA ASP A 456 -18.99 -5.65 28.59
C ASP A 456 -19.08 -4.32 29.38
N GLY A 457 -20.01 -3.44 29.01
CA GLY A 457 -20.22 -2.11 29.59
C GLY A 457 -19.67 -0.94 28.75
N GLU A 458 -18.95 -1.22 27.66
CA GLU A 458 -18.54 -0.25 26.65
C GLU A 458 -19.52 -0.23 25.45
N THR A 459 -19.63 0.94 24.81
CA THR A 459 -20.26 1.08 23.49
C THR A 459 -19.18 1.04 22.40
N ILE A 460 -19.11 -0.07 21.66
CA ILE A 460 -18.27 -0.18 20.47
C ILE A 460 -18.99 0.52 19.31
N THR A 461 -18.45 1.63 18.84
CA THR A 461 -18.94 2.31 17.63
C THR A 461 -18.13 1.85 16.43
N GLY A 462 -18.77 1.56 15.30
CA GLY A 462 -18.11 1.16 14.04
C GLY A 462 -18.66 1.93 12.84
N TYR A 463 -17.81 2.75 12.20
CA TYR A 463 -18.10 3.43 10.93
C TYR A 463 -17.48 2.65 9.77
N TYR A 464 -18.18 2.56 8.64
CA TYR A 464 -17.68 1.90 7.43
C TYR A 464 -18.13 2.63 6.16
N GLN A 465 -17.73 2.15 4.98
CA GLN A 465 -18.18 2.70 3.69
C GLN A 465 -19.04 1.70 2.95
N ASP A 466 -20.06 2.18 2.25
CA ASP A 466 -20.89 1.38 1.36
C ASP A 466 -21.24 2.15 0.08
N ARG A 467 -21.94 1.49 -0.86
CA ARG A 467 -22.38 2.11 -2.11
C ARG A 467 -23.14 3.42 -1.89
N ILE A 468 -23.91 3.57 -0.81
CA ILE A 468 -24.74 4.76 -0.58
C ILE A 468 -23.88 5.93 -0.07
N SER A 469 -22.95 5.70 0.85
CA SER A 469 -21.99 6.74 1.26
C SER A 469 -21.05 7.12 0.11
N TYR A 470 -20.70 6.16 -0.74
CA TYR A 470 -19.87 6.37 -1.93
C TYR A 470 -20.61 7.17 -3.02
N GLU A 471 -21.86 6.80 -3.37
CA GLU A 471 -22.71 7.52 -4.34
C GLU A 471 -22.92 8.98 -3.91
N ALA A 472 -23.14 9.25 -2.62
CA ALA A 472 -23.28 10.60 -2.10
C ALA A 472 -22.00 11.44 -2.29
N LYS A 473 -20.82 10.83 -2.10
CA LYS A 473 -19.51 11.48 -2.29
C LYS A 473 -19.19 11.71 -3.76
N LEU A 474 -19.35 10.69 -4.62
CA LEU A 474 -19.06 10.79 -6.05
C LEU A 474 -19.95 11.84 -6.73
N ASN A 475 -21.25 11.86 -6.41
CA ASN A 475 -22.16 12.88 -6.95
C ASN A 475 -21.79 14.29 -6.47
N ALA A 476 -21.35 14.46 -5.21
CA ALA A 476 -20.87 15.76 -4.72
C ALA A 476 -19.55 16.21 -5.38
N ILE A 477 -18.67 15.28 -5.77
CA ILE A 477 -17.45 15.56 -6.53
C ILE A 477 -17.81 16.04 -7.95
N LEU A 478 -18.65 15.28 -8.66
CA LEU A 478 -19.01 15.55 -10.07
C LEU A 478 -19.86 16.82 -10.24
N ASP A 479 -20.73 17.15 -9.27
CA ASP A 479 -21.55 18.37 -9.28
C ASP A 479 -20.71 19.65 -9.03
N LYS A 480 -19.74 19.59 -8.11
CA LYS A 480 -19.02 20.79 -7.63
C LYS A 480 -17.64 21.00 -8.25
N HIS A 481 -16.92 19.93 -8.56
CA HIS A 481 -15.53 19.96 -9.04
C HIS A 481 -15.39 19.19 -10.37
N PRO A 482 -16.20 19.50 -11.41
CA PRO A 482 -16.27 18.73 -12.66
C PRO A 482 -14.99 18.79 -13.53
N GLU A 483 -14.00 19.59 -13.15
CA GLU A 483 -12.73 19.72 -13.86
C GLU A 483 -11.58 18.91 -13.22
N ILE A 484 -11.83 18.16 -12.14
CA ILE A 484 -10.78 17.33 -11.53
C ILE A 484 -10.46 16.07 -12.35
N ALA A 485 -9.22 15.60 -12.23
CA ALA A 485 -8.75 14.43 -12.98
C ALA A 485 -9.50 13.14 -12.63
N GLY A 486 -9.91 12.95 -11.37
CA GLY A 486 -10.65 11.76 -10.96
C GLY A 486 -10.57 11.38 -9.48
N VAL A 487 -10.70 10.08 -9.21
CA VAL A 487 -10.74 9.46 -7.87
C VAL A 487 -9.60 8.45 -7.66
N SER A 488 -9.24 8.24 -6.40
CA SER A 488 -8.22 7.25 -5.99
C SER A 488 -8.71 6.46 -4.77
N HIS A 489 -8.58 5.14 -4.77
CA HIS A 489 -9.26 4.32 -3.76
C HIS A 489 -8.32 3.55 -2.84
N TRP A 490 -8.46 3.79 -1.54
CA TRP A 490 -7.63 3.21 -0.47
C TRP A 490 -8.47 2.24 0.38
N TYR A 491 -8.36 0.93 0.23
CA TYR A 491 -7.59 0.21 -0.77
C TYR A 491 -8.38 -0.99 -1.30
N LEU A 492 -7.95 -1.49 -2.46
CA LEU A 492 -8.65 -2.50 -3.25
C LEU A 492 -8.84 -3.83 -2.49
N GLY A 493 -10.06 -4.37 -2.50
CA GLY A 493 -10.44 -5.61 -1.81
C GLY A 493 -11.15 -5.39 -0.45
N THR A 494 -11.43 -4.14 -0.06
CA THR A 494 -12.09 -3.81 1.22
C THR A 494 -13.51 -3.25 1.08
N GLU A 495 -13.92 -2.97 -0.16
CA GLU A 495 -15.10 -2.19 -0.51
C GLU A 495 -16.43 -2.96 -0.51
N ASP A 496 -17.53 -2.21 -0.58
CA ASP A 496 -18.81 -2.71 -1.07
C ASP A 496 -18.72 -2.97 -2.58
N PRO A 497 -18.92 -4.21 -3.08
CA PRO A 497 -18.92 -4.49 -4.53
C PRO A 497 -19.96 -3.65 -5.32
N GLY A 498 -20.92 -3.03 -4.64
CA GLY A 498 -21.83 -2.05 -5.19
C GLY A 498 -21.18 -0.74 -5.66
N VAL A 499 -20.03 -0.30 -5.11
CA VAL A 499 -19.39 0.98 -5.52
C VAL A 499 -19.01 0.97 -6.99
N TRP A 500 -18.60 -0.18 -7.53
CA TRP A 500 -18.22 -0.33 -8.93
C TRP A 500 -19.35 0.00 -9.90
N LYS A 501 -20.60 -0.31 -9.53
CA LYS A 501 -21.80 0.06 -10.30
C LYS A 501 -22.14 1.53 -10.19
N ALA A 502 -21.80 2.18 -9.07
CA ALA A 502 -21.93 3.63 -8.94
C ALA A 502 -20.93 4.34 -9.85
N ILE A 503 -19.66 3.91 -9.86
CA ILE A 503 -18.62 4.44 -10.76
C ILE A 503 -19.07 4.30 -12.22
N GLN A 504 -19.43 3.09 -12.66
CA GLN A 504 -19.92 2.83 -14.02
C GLN A 504 -21.17 3.66 -14.40
N LYS A 505 -22.04 3.96 -13.43
CA LYS A 505 -23.27 4.75 -13.66
C LYS A 505 -22.98 6.24 -13.88
N GLU A 506 -22.13 6.85 -13.05
CA GLU A 506 -21.94 8.31 -13.10
C GLU A 506 -20.81 8.74 -14.06
N ILE A 507 -19.87 7.85 -14.38
CA ILE A 507 -18.68 8.13 -15.22
C ILE A 507 -18.75 7.42 -16.59
N GLY A 508 -19.56 6.36 -16.70
CA GLY A 508 -19.58 5.47 -17.87
C GLY A 508 -18.46 4.42 -17.84
N THR A 509 -18.35 3.61 -18.90
CA THR A 509 -17.16 2.80 -19.19
C THR A 509 -16.31 3.47 -20.27
N PRO A 510 -14.97 3.29 -20.27
CA PRO A 510 -14.07 4.02 -21.18
C PRO A 510 -14.37 3.89 -22.69
N ASP A 511 -15.05 2.83 -23.13
CA ASP A 511 -15.38 2.58 -24.55
C ASP A 511 -16.64 3.32 -25.06
N GLN A 512 -17.41 4.03 -24.21
CA GLN A 512 -18.69 4.64 -24.62
C GLN A 512 -18.63 6.13 -25.01
N ALA A 513 -17.50 6.82 -24.81
CA ALA A 513 -17.37 8.24 -25.15
C ALA A 513 -17.28 8.51 -26.68
N ASP A 514 -16.85 7.51 -27.47
CA ASP A 514 -16.53 7.66 -28.91
C ASP A 514 -17.70 7.23 -29.86
N GLN A 515 -18.96 7.20 -29.40
CA GLN A 515 -20.09 6.63 -30.17
C GLN A 515 -21.40 7.45 -30.26
N GLU A 516 -21.40 8.75 -29.91
CA GLU A 516 -22.55 9.67 -30.14
C GLU A 516 -22.26 10.80 -31.15
#